data_AF-A0A942JES5-F1
#
_entry.id   AF-A0A942JES5-F1
#
_cell.length_a   1.000
_cell.length_b   1.000
_cell.length_c   1.000
_cell.angle_alpha   90.00
_cell.angle_beta   90.00
_cell.angle_gamma   90.00
#
_symmetry.space_group_name_H-M   'P 1'
#
loop_
_entity.id
_entity.type
_entity.pdbx_description
1 polymer ?
#
loop_
_entity_poly.entity_id
_entity_poly.type
_entity_poly.pdbx_seq_one_letter_code
_entity_poly.pdbx_strand_id
1 'polypeptide(L)'
;MHSIDDNAVNTIRFLAVDMVEAARSGHPGLPMGGAAMGYTLWSRFLKHCPDTPGWPDRDRFVLSAGHGSALLYALLHLSGYDVTLEDLKQFRQWGSKTPGHPEFGHTPGVETTTGPLGQGFANAVGMALAEARLAAEFNRPGFKIVDHYTYVYAGDGCMMEGVCSEAASLAGHLRLGKLICLYDDNQITIDGSTEIAFTEDVGQRFEAYRWHVLRVDDGNNMIAVQKAIEQARADERPSLIMVRTQIGFGSPGKQGTPEAHGSPLGAAETRLAKERLSWPSELAFYVPAQVRAYFSELKKELAEQKASWDRLMEDYARQYPDLFLQWERWFSGRLDEAAAADPALWEFAHPAATRAASGRIMQVLARRLPNLIGGSADLNASTKTYLKGRGDFQADYRSGNNINFGVREHAMGAVLSGIALHGGFRCFGSTFLVFFDYMKPAVRLAALMGLPVI
;
A
#
# COMPACT_ATOMS: atom_id res chain seq x y z
N MET A 1 32.57 -11.43 -10.49
CA MET A 1 31.45 -12.32 -10.13
C MET A 1 30.44 -11.45 -9.41
N HIS A 2 29.21 -11.34 -9.92
CA HIS A 2 28.17 -10.52 -9.30
C HIS A 2 27.77 -11.09 -7.94
N SER A 3 27.45 -10.22 -6.97
CA SER A 3 26.92 -10.66 -5.67
C SER A 3 25.57 -11.37 -5.84
N ILE A 4 25.11 -12.12 -4.83
CA ILE A 4 23.77 -12.71 -4.87
C ILE A 4 22.68 -11.63 -5.01
N ASP A 5 22.89 -10.48 -4.37
CA ASP A 5 22.02 -9.32 -4.42
C ASP A 5 21.93 -8.75 -5.85
N ASP A 6 23.07 -8.54 -6.53
CA ASP A 6 23.10 -8.05 -7.91
C ASP A 6 22.37 -9.01 -8.87
N ASN A 7 22.56 -10.32 -8.68
CA ASN A 7 21.87 -11.33 -9.48
C ASN A 7 20.37 -11.33 -9.21
N ALA A 8 19.94 -11.15 -7.97
CA ALA A 8 18.53 -11.05 -7.62
C ALA A 8 17.88 -9.79 -8.22
N VAL A 9 18.54 -8.62 -8.11
CA VAL A 9 18.10 -7.37 -8.73
C VAL A 9 17.96 -7.52 -10.24
N ASN A 10 18.97 -8.07 -10.92
CA ASN A 10 18.90 -8.27 -12.37
C ASN A 10 17.87 -9.35 -12.76
N THR A 11 17.64 -10.38 -11.94
CA THR A 11 16.53 -11.33 -12.14
C THR A 11 15.19 -10.58 -12.16
N ILE A 12 14.96 -9.69 -11.20
CA ILE A 12 13.73 -8.89 -11.12
C ILE A 12 13.57 -8.01 -12.36
N ARG A 13 14.63 -7.29 -12.76
CA ARG A 13 14.64 -6.43 -13.96
C ARG A 13 14.24 -7.23 -15.21
N PHE A 14 14.90 -8.36 -15.45
CA PHE A 14 14.73 -9.08 -16.69
C PHE A 14 13.48 -9.96 -16.72
N LEU A 15 12.98 -10.45 -15.58
CA LEU A 15 11.62 -10.98 -15.52
C LEU A 15 10.59 -9.91 -15.91
N ALA A 16 10.74 -8.68 -15.40
CA ALA A 16 9.82 -7.59 -15.74
C ALA A 16 9.90 -7.20 -17.22
N VAL A 17 11.11 -7.07 -17.78
CA VAL A 17 11.29 -6.81 -19.23
C VAL A 17 10.70 -7.94 -20.06
N ASP A 18 11.00 -9.20 -19.73
CA ASP A 18 10.52 -10.36 -20.51
C ASP A 18 8.98 -10.47 -20.46
N MET A 19 8.34 -10.16 -19.33
CA MET A 19 6.87 -10.04 -19.24
C MET A 19 6.31 -9.01 -20.23
N VAL A 20 6.90 -7.81 -20.26
CA VAL A 20 6.46 -6.71 -21.13
C VAL A 20 6.68 -7.06 -22.60
N GLU A 21 7.83 -7.65 -22.95
CA GLU A 21 8.14 -8.09 -24.31
C GLU A 21 7.17 -9.19 -24.78
N ALA A 22 6.92 -10.21 -23.95
CA ALA A 22 6.00 -11.30 -24.28
C ALA A 22 4.57 -10.80 -24.50
N ALA A 23 4.11 -9.88 -23.66
CA ALA A 23 2.79 -9.25 -23.79
C ALA A 23 2.70 -8.23 -24.92
N ARG A 24 3.84 -7.76 -25.46
CA ARG A 24 3.96 -6.59 -26.35
C ARG A 24 3.26 -5.36 -25.78
N SER A 25 3.22 -5.26 -24.45
CA SER A 25 2.45 -4.26 -23.71
C SER A 25 2.98 -4.15 -22.28
N GLY A 26 3.12 -2.93 -21.76
CA GLY A 26 3.50 -2.67 -20.37
C GLY A 26 4.62 -1.66 -20.22
N HIS A 27 5.17 -1.58 -19.00
CA HIS A 27 6.05 -0.50 -18.56
C HIS A 27 7.37 -1.09 -18.03
N PRO A 28 8.45 -1.12 -18.82
CA PRO A 28 9.73 -1.69 -18.39
C PRO A 28 10.58 -0.68 -17.60
N GLY A 29 10.36 0.62 -17.78
CA GLY A 29 11.20 1.69 -17.24
C GLY A 29 11.32 1.69 -15.72
N LEU A 30 10.19 1.76 -15.02
CA LEU A 30 10.15 1.72 -13.54
C LEU A 30 10.73 0.40 -13.01
N PRO A 31 10.33 -0.80 -13.48
CA PRO A 31 10.97 -2.04 -13.03
C PRO A 31 12.49 -2.06 -13.18
N MET A 32 13.04 -1.51 -14.26
CA MET A 32 14.48 -1.47 -14.48
C MET A 32 15.21 -0.52 -13.51
N GLY A 33 14.72 0.71 -13.36
CA GLY A 33 15.30 1.71 -12.44
C GLY A 33 15.09 1.36 -10.97
N GLY A 34 13.93 0.79 -10.66
CA GLY A 34 13.42 0.55 -9.31
C GLY A 34 13.75 -0.79 -8.67
N ALA A 35 14.28 -1.76 -9.44
CA ALA A 35 14.47 -3.13 -8.94
C ALA A 35 15.34 -3.21 -7.69
N ALA A 36 16.42 -2.43 -7.61
CA ALA A 36 17.34 -2.45 -6.46
C ALA A 36 16.65 -1.95 -5.18
N MET A 37 15.86 -0.89 -5.29
CA MET A 37 15.06 -0.36 -4.18
C MET A 37 13.97 -1.34 -3.74
N GLY A 38 13.20 -1.89 -4.69
CA GLY A 38 12.18 -2.90 -4.41
C GLY A 38 12.75 -4.17 -3.77
N TYR A 39 13.86 -4.66 -4.31
CA TYR A 39 14.60 -5.81 -3.76
C TYR A 39 15.09 -5.55 -2.34
N THR A 40 15.68 -4.39 -2.08
CA THR A 40 16.21 -4.05 -0.75
C THR A 40 15.10 -4.07 0.30
N LEU A 41 13.95 -3.48 -0.01
CA LEU A 41 12.79 -3.52 0.88
C LEU A 41 12.30 -4.95 1.12
N TRP A 42 12.03 -5.70 0.04
CA TRP A 42 11.42 -7.03 0.11
C TRP A 42 12.32 -8.08 0.77
N SER A 43 13.62 -8.03 0.53
CA SER A 43 14.55 -9.05 1.03
C SER A 43 15.05 -8.80 2.46
N ARG A 44 15.02 -7.55 2.94
CA ARG A 44 15.65 -7.19 4.23
C ARG A 44 14.69 -6.66 5.29
N PHE A 45 13.56 -6.13 4.88
CA PHE A 45 12.70 -5.36 5.79
C PHE A 45 11.28 -5.89 5.84
N LEU A 46 10.68 -6.20 4.69
CA LEU A 46 9.27 -6.53 4.61
C LEU A 46 8.99 -7.81 5.42
N LYS A 47 8.18 -7.67 6.48
CA LYS A 47 7.66 -8.80 7.25
C LYS A 47 6.42 -9.34 6.55
N HIS A 48 6.51 -10.45 5.83
CA HIS A 48 5.36 -11.05 5.15
C HIS A 48 5.44 -12.58 5.17
N CYS A 49 4.38 -13.27 4.75
CA CYS A 49 4.41 -14.74 4.63
C CYS A 49 3.69 -15.17 3.34
N PRO A 50 4.42 -15.57 2.30
CA PRO A 50 3.84 -15.97 1.02
C PRO A 50 2.85 -17.15 1.13
N ASP A 51 3.07 -18.07 2.07
CA ASP A 51 2.17 -19.20 2.34
C ASP A 51 0.93 -18.79 3.16
N THR A 52 0.93 -17.59 3.76
CA THR A 52 -0.19 -17.04 4.51
C THR A 52 -0.34 -15.55 4.18
N PRO A 53 -0.72 -15.21 2.93
CA PRO A 53 -0.77 -13.82 2.48
C PRO A 53 -1.79 -12.98 3.25
N GLY A 54 -2.77 -13.63 3.91
CA GLY A 54 -3.76 -12.99 4.77
C GLY A 54 -3.31 -12.75 6.23
N TRP A 55 -2.06 -13.03 6.60
CA TRP A 55 -1.55 -12.80 7.96
C TRP A 55 -1.85 -11.36 8.42
N PRO A 56 -2.65 -11.16 9.49
CA PRO A 56 -3.10 -9.82 9.87
C PRO A 56 -1.99 -8.85 10.24
N ASP A 57 -0.89 -9.34 10.81
CA ASP A 57 0.22 -8.51 11.27
C ASP A 57 1.40 -8.45 10.28
N ARG A 58 1.21 -8.84 9.01
CA ARG A 58 2.25 -8.65 7.98
C ARG A 58 2.47 -7.16 7.67
N ASP A 59 3.68 -6.75 7.30
CA ASP A 59 3.90 -5.44 6.68
C ASP A 59 3.10 -5.33 5.39
N ARG A 60 2.48 -4.17 5.15
CA ARG A 60 1.72 -3.91 3.92
C ARG A 60 2.62 -3.25 2.89
N PHE A 61 2.60 -3.73 1.65
CA PHE A 61 3.32 -3.13 0.52
C PHE A 61 2.33 -2.65 -0.56
N VAL A 62 2.35 -1.35 -0.85
CA VAL A 62 1.51 -0.74 -1.89
C VAL A 62 2.37 -0.18 -3.00
N LEU A 63 2.24 -0.74 -4.21
CA LEU A 63 2.81 -0.15 -5.43
C LEU A 63 1.88 0.96 -5.94
N SER A 64 1.98 2.17 -5.40
CA SER A 64 1.15 3.31 -5.83
C SER A 64 1.39 3.69 -7.29
N ALA A 65 2.63 3.54 -7.77
CA ALA A 65 2.96 3.61 -9.19
C ALA A 65 2.59 2.29 -9.90
N GLY A 66 1.29 1.97 -9.93
CA GLY A 66 0.77 0.66 -10.35
C GLY A 66 1.14 0.24 -11.77
N HIS A 67 1.55 1.17 -12.63
CA HIS A 67 2.05 0.85 -13.97
C HIS A 67 3.31 -0.03 -13.93
N GLY A 68 4.10 0.03 -12.84
CA GLY A 68 5.22 -0.84 -12.54
C GLY A 68 4.84 -2.28 -12.12
N SER A 69 3.63 -2.76 -12.45
CA SER A 69 3.08 -4.06 -12.04
C SER A 69 4.02 -5.25 -12.27
N ALA A 70 4.77 -5.23 -13.38
CA ALA A 70 5.77 -6.26 -13.69
C ALA A 70 6.87 -6.38 -12.61
N LEU A 71 7.26 -5.29 -11.95
CA LEU A 71 8.17 -5.32 -10.79
C LEU A 71 7.54 -6.10 -9.63
N LEU A 72 6.29 -5.76 -9.27
CA LEU A 72 5.58 -6.41 -8.18
C LEU A 72 5.38 -7.91 -8.44
N TYR A 73 4.98 -8.29 -9.65
CA TYR A 73 4.78 -9.70 -9.98
C TYR A 73 6.08 -10.51 -9.95
N ALA A 74 7.20 -9.92 -10.40
CA ALA A 74 8.51 -10.55 -10.27
C ALA A 74 8.90 -10.75 -8.78
N LEU A 75 8.67 -9.75 -7.93
CA LEU A 75 8.92 -9.85 -6.48
C LEU A 75 8.03 -10.90 -5.81
N LEU A 76 6.74 -10.95 -6.14
CA LEU A 76 5.80 -11.95 -5.64
C LEU A 76 6.21 -13.37 -6.05
N HIS A 77 6.55 -13.56 -7.32
CA HIS A 77 7.03 -14.83 -7.84
C HIS A 77 8.29 -15.31 -7.12
N LEU A 78 9.31 -14.46 -7.03
CA LEU A 78 10.59 -14.83 -6.42
C LEU A 78 10.43 -15.10 -4.93
N SER A 79 9.58 -14.34 -4.23
CA SER A 79 9.31 -14.55 -2.81
C SER A 79 8.48 -15.80 -2.54
N GLY A 80 7.89 -16.41 -3.57
CA GLY A 80 7.16 -17.68 -3.45
C GLY A 80 5.70 -17.55 -3.08
N TYR A 81 5.05 -16.44 -3.44
CA TYR A 81 3.58 -16.34 -3.49
C TYR A 81 3.04 -17.28 -4.57
N ASP A 82 1.72 -17.49 -4.60
CA ASP A 82 1.03 -18.22 -5.66
C ASP A 82 0.92 -17.38 -6.97
N VAL A 83 2.10 -17.00 -7.48
CA VAL A 83 2.36 -16.37 -8.77
C VAL A 83 3.51 -17.13 -9.41
N THR A 84 3.17 -18.02 -10.34
CA THR A 84 4.14 -18.91 -10.98
C THR A 84 4.90 -18.21 -12.11
N LEU A 85 5.99 -18.83 -12.58
CA LEU A 85 6.69 -18.35 -13.78
C LEU A 85 5.77 -18.36 -15.01
N GLU A 86 4.81 -19.29 -15.06
CA GLU A 86 3.84 -19.36 -16.15
C GLU A 86 2.82 -18.22 -16.08
N ASP A 87 2.39 -17.84 -14.88
CA ASP A 87 1.56 -16.64 -14.68
C ASP A 87 2.30 -15.38 -15.16
N LEU A 88 3.62 -15.27 -14.93
CA LEU A 88 4.42 -14.16 -15.46
C LEU A 88 4.41 -14.14 -16.99
N LYS A 89 4.55 -15.29 -17.66
CA LYS A 89 4.46 -15.37 -19.13
C LYS A 89 3.09 -14.97 -19.68
N GLN A 90 2.04 -15.09 -18.85
CA GLN A 90 0.68 -14.67 -19.18
C GLN A 90 0.38 -13.20 -18.79
N PHE A 91 1.40 -12.39 -18.50
CA PHE A 91 1.21 -10.97 -18.19
C PHE A 91 0.31 -10.27 -19.23
N ARG A 92 -0.69 -9.53 -18.73
CA ARG A 92 -1.69 -8.80 -19.54
C ARG A 92 -2.55 -9.67 -20.46
N GLN A 93 -2.54 -10.99 -20.31
CA GLN A 93 -3.40 -11.88 -21.08
C GLN A 93 -4.76 -12.07 -20.40
N TRP A 94 -5.77 -12.41 -21.20
CA TRP A 94 -7.13 -12.64 -20.73
C TRP A 94 -7.19 -13.70 -19.63
N GLY A 95 -7.79 -13.35 -18.48
CA GLY A 95 -7.96 -14.26 -17.34
C GLY A 95 -6.68 -14.57 -16.57
N SER A 96 -5.54 -13.97 -16.92
CA SER A 96 -4.27 -14.17 -16.20
C SER A 96 -4.32 -13.64 -14.77
N LYS A 97 -3.52 -14.23 -13.87
CA LYS A 97 -3.29 -13.70 -12.51
C LYS A 97 -2.39 -12.45 -12.48
N THR A 98 -1.93 -11.97 -13.64
CA THR A 98 -0.93 -10.90 -13.80
C THR A 98 -1.49 -9.78 -14.70
N PRO A 99 -2.57 -9.08 -14.28
CA PRO A 99 -3.19 -8.01 -15.05
C PRO A 99 -2.25 -6.82 -15.25
N GLY A 100 -2.57 -5.94 -16.19
CA GLY A 100 -1.70 -4.84 -16.59
C GLY A 100 -1.37 -3.82 -15.49
N HIS A 101 -2.25 -3.71 -14.50
CA HIS A 101 -2.04 -3.00 -13.23
C HIS A 101 -2.44 -3.95 -12.08
N PRO A 102 -1.92 -3.79 -10.86
CA PRO A 102 -2.23 -4.70 -9.74
C PRO A 102 -3.71 -4.64 -9.38
N GLU A 103 -4.34 -5.80 -9.20
CA GLU A 103 -5.74 -5.94 -8.82
C GLU A 103 -5.87 -6.74 -7.52
N PHE A 104 -6.40 -6.10 -6.47
CA PHE A 104 -6.69 -6.72 -5.19
C PHE A 104 -7.71 -7.85 -5.36
N GLY A 105 -7.49 -8.97 -4.67
CA GLY A 105 -8.33 -10.17 -4.73
C GLY A 105 -8.10 -11.05 -5.96
N HIS A 106 -7.45 -10.53 -7.01
CA HIS A 106 -7.14 -11.28 -8.24
C HIS A 106 -5.74 -11.90 -8.21
N THR A 107 -4.74 -11.14 -7.72
CA THR A 107 -3.35 -11.61 -7.62
C THR A 107 -2.95 -11.78 -6.14
N PRO A 108 -2.53 -13.00 -5.71
CA PRO A 108 -2.06 -13.22 -4.34
C PRO A 108 -0.89 -12.29 -3.97
N GLY A 109 -1.01 -11.59 -2.84
CA GLY A 109 0.00 -10.65 -2.34
C GLY A 109 -0.12 -9.22 -2.87
N VAL A 110 -1.10 -8.91 -3.73
CA VAL A 110 -1.46 -7.52 -4.06
C VAL A 110 -2.38 -6.96 -2.97
N GLU A 111 -1.90 -5.93 -2.26
CA GLU A 111 -2.59 -5.33 -1.11
C GLU A 111 -3.73 -4.37 -1.47
N THR A 112 -3.69 -3.76 -2.65
CA THR A 112 -4.72 -2.83 -3.13
C THR A 112 -4.67 -2.74 -4.66
N THR A 113 -5.82 -2.48 -5.28
CA THR A 113 -5.86 -2.16 -6.71
C THR A 113 -5.27 -0.78 -6.95
N THR A 114 -4.25 -0.70 -7.79
CA THR A 114 -3.58 0.55 -8.17
C THR A 114 -3.56 0.71 -9.68
N GLY A 115 -3.16 1.89 -10.16
CA GLY A 115 -3.22 2.26 -11.57
C GLY A 115 -3.60 3.73 -11.71
N PRO A 116 -4.77 4.14 -11.17
CA PRO A 116 -5.05 5.55 -10.92
C PRO A 116 -4.03 6.11 -9.93
N LEU A 117 -3.21 7.06 -10.38
CA LEU A 117 -2.07 7.58 -9.62
C LEU A 117 -2.52 8.31 -8.34
N GLY A 118 -1.64 8.35 -7.34
CA GLY A 118 -1.90 8.97 -6.03
C GLY A 118 -2.82 8.16 -5.09
N GLN A 119 -3.75 7.36 -5.61
CA GLN A 119 -4.70 6.62 -4.77
C GLN A 119 -4.05 5.52 -3.93
N GLY A 120 -3.04 4.82 -4.46
CA GLY A 120 -2.31 3.79 -3.69
C GLY A 120 -1.62 4.38 -2.45
N PHE A 121 -0.99 5.55 -2.58
CA PHE A 121 -0.43 6.29 -1.46
C PHE A 121 -1.51 6.62 -0.41
N ALA A 122 -2.68 7.11 -0.83
CA ALA A 122 -3.78 7.42 0.08
C ALA A 122 -4.39 6.15 0.73
N ASN A 123 -4.47 5.02 0.02
CA ASN A 123 -4.85 3.74 0.64
C ASN A 123 -3.85 3.33 1.72
N ALA A 124 -2.54 3.49 1.47
CA ALA A 124 -1.51 3.17 2.45
C ALA A 124 -1.60 4.05 3.72
N VAL A 125 -1.97 5.32 3.60
CA VAL A 125 -2.30 6.17 4.76
C VAL A 125 -3.43 5.55 5.59
N GLY A 126 -4.47 5.03 4.93
CA GLY A 126 -5.56 4.30 5.59
C GLY A 126 -5.12 3.01 6.28
N MET A 127 -4.24 2.23 5.64
CA MET A 127 -3.68 1.02 6.25
C MET A 127 -2.85 1.34 7.50
N ALA A 128 -2.00 2.38 7.46
CA ALA A 128 -1.22 2.82 8.60
C ALA A 128 -2.09 3.38 9.75
N LEU A 129 -3.20 4.06 9.42
CA LEU A 129 -4.18 4.52 10.40
C LEU A 129 -4.85 3.32 11.10
N ALA A 130 -5.29 2.33 10.32
CA ALA A 130 -5.92 1.13 10.83
C ALA A 130 -4.98 0.33 11.75
N GLU A 131 -3.71 0.17 11.37
CA GLU A 131 -2.68 -0.45 12.21
C GLU A 131 -2.58 0.26 13.57
N ALA A 132 -2.40 1.58 13.57
CA ALA A 132 -2.24 2.35 14.80
C ALA A 132 -3.49 2.27 15.71
N ARG A 133 -4.69 2.27 15.11
CA ARG A 133 -5.95 2.14 15.87
C ARG A 133 -6.12 0.75 16.48
N LEU A 134 -5.78 -0.32 15.74
CA LEU A 134 -5.86 -1.69 16.23
C LEU A 134 -4.80 -1.97 17.29
N ALA A 135 -3.58 -1.49 17.09
CA ALA A 135 -2.51 -1.56 18.08
C ALA A 135 -2.94 -0.94 19.41
N ALA A 136 -3.60 0.24 19.37
CA ALA A 136 -4.12 0.89 20.56
C ALA A 136 -5.28 0.14 21.23
N GLU A 137 -6.08 -0.62 20.48
CA GLU A 137 -7.17 -1.44 21.03
C GLU A 137 -6.64 -2.71 21.70
N PHE A 138 -5.76 -3.43 21.01
CA PHE A 138 -5.49 -4.83 21.29
C PHE A 138 -4.10 -5.12 21.85
N ASN A 139 -3.11 -4.26 21.65
CA ASN A 139 -1.79 -4.52 22.26
C ASN A 139 -1.86 -4.39 23.79
N ARG A 140 -1.15 -5.26 24.48
CA ARG A 140 -1.03 -5.28 25.95
C ARG A 140 0.45 -5.42 26.34
N PRO A 141 0.85 -5.12 27.59
CA PRO A 141 2.23 -5.34 28.03
C PRO A 141 2.68 -6.79 27.75
N GLY A 142 3.75 -6.96 26.99
CA GLY A 142 4.24 -8.27 26.54
C GLY A 142 3.57 -8.82 25.26
N PHE A 143 2.51 -8.20 24.75
CA PHE A 143 1.73 -8.66 23.60
C PHE A 143 1.53 -7.55 22.58
N LYS A 144 2.43 -7.52 21.59
CA LYS A 144 2.31 -6.67 20.42
C LYS A 144 1.76 -7.50 19.25
N ILE A 145 0.46 -7.77 19.28
CA ILE A 145 -0.19 -8.58 18.23
C ILE A 145 -0.49 -7.78 16.96
N VAL A 146 -0.45 -6.44 17.04
CA VAL A 146 -0.42 -5.52 15.90
C VAL A 146 0.80 -4.63 16.03
N ASP A 147 1.83 -4.92 15.23
CA ASP A 147 3.09 -4.18 15.18
C ASP A 147 3.75 -4.35 13.81
N HIS A 148 3.21 -3.68 12.79
CA HIS A 148 3.71 -3.78 11.42
C HIS A 148 3.77 -2.43 10.71
N TYR A 149 4.56 -2.38 9.65
CA TYR A 149 4.75 -1.20 8.81
C TYR A 149 3.82 -1.21 7.60
N THR A 150 3.68 -0.04 6.98
CA THR A 150 3.08 0.15 5.66
C THR A 150 4.09 0.86 4.76
N TYR A 151 4.45 0.20 3.66
CA TYR A 151 5.37 0.71 2.66
C TYR A 151 4.64 1.12 1.39
N VAL A 152 5.04 2.25 0.82
CA VAL A 152 4.55 2.73 -0.47
C VAL A 152 5.72 2.81 -1.44
N TYR A 153 5.54 2.26 -2.64
CA TYR A 153 6.39 2.57 -3.78
C TYR A 153 5.63 3.54 -4.69
N ALA A 154 6.12 4.78 -4.79
CA ALA A 154 5.50 5.84 -5.58
C ALA A 154 6.48 6.42 -6.61
N GLY A 155 5.97 7.15 -7.60
CA GLY A 155 6.76 7.89 -8.58
C GLY A 155 6.20 9.29 -8.79
N ASP A 156 6.78 10.05 -9.72
CA ASP A 156 6.47 11.48 -9.94
C ASP A 156 4.98 11.74 -10.13
N GLY A 157 4.32 10.94 -10.96
CA GLY A 157 2.88 11.09 -11.22
C GLY A 157 2.00 10.90 -9.97
N CYS A 158 2.45 10.13 -8.97
CA CYS A 158 1.74 10.08 -7.69
C CYS A 158 1.93 11.36 -6.89
N MET A 159 3.11 12.00 -6.98
CA MET A 159 3.43 13.22 -6.22
C MET A 159 2.76 14.48 -6.79
N MET A 160 2.40 14.46 -8.07
CA MET A 160 1.61 15.50 -8.75
C MET A 160 0.13 15.47 -8.38
N GLU A 161 -0.41 14.29 -8.03
CA GLU A 161 -1.84 14.13 -7.79
C GLU A 161 -2.30 14.77 -6.47
N GLY A 162 -3.38 15.56 -6.54
CA GLY A 162 -3.91 16.30 -5.39
C GLY A 162 -4.29 15.39 -4.21
N VAL A 163 -4.81 14.19 -4.49
CA VAL A 163 -5.16 13.19 -3.46
C VAL A 163 -3.95 12.74 -2.65
N CYS A 164 -2.76 12.71 -3.24
CA CYS A 164 -1.52 12.40 -2.54
C CYS A 164 -1.16 13.52 -1.55
N SER A 165 -1.28 14.79 -1.96
CA SER A 165 -1.07 15.94 -1.08
C SER A 165 -2.05 15.98 0.09
N GLU A 166 -3.34 15.73 -0.18
CA GLU A 166 -4.37 15.63 0.86
C GLU A 166 -4.03 14.54 1.88
N ALA A 167 -3.69 13.34 1.41
CA ALA A 167 -3.37 12.19 2.25
C ALA A 167 -2.05 12.38 3.03
N ALA A 168 -1.02 12.95 2.39
CA ALA A 168 0.27 13.24 3.03
C ALA A 168 0.11 14.29 4.15
N SER A 169 -0.69 15.33 3.90
CA SER A 169 -1.04 16.33 4.91
C SER A 169 -1.75 15.71 6.12
N LEU A 170 -2.71 14.81 5.88
CA LEU A 170 -3.41 14.09 6.94
C LEU A 170 -2.47 13.15 7.72
N ALA A 171 -1.65 12.36 7.03
CA ALA A 171 -0.74 11.40 7.66
C ALA A 171 0.32 12.08 8.54
N GLY A 172 0.85 13.22 8.10
CA GLY A 172 1.81 14.01 8.86
C GLY A 172 1.18 14.67 10.09
N HIS A 173 -0.04 15.19 9.97
CA HIS A 173 -0.83 15.67 11.11
C HIS A 173 -1.04 14.57 12.16
N LEU A 174 -1.40 13.36 11.71
CA LEU A 174 -1.63 12.19 12.55
C LEU A 174 -0.34 11.49 13.02
N ARG A 175 0.85 11.94 12.62
CA ARG A 175 2.15 11.33 12.96
C ARG A 175 2.15 9.81 12.78
N LEU A 176 1.87 9.33 11.57
CA LEU A 176 1.84 7.90 11.26
C LEU A 176 3.27 7.36 11.03
N GLY A 177 4.08 7.21 12.08
CA GLY A 177 5.50 6.81 11.99
C GLY A 177 5.80 5.47 11.31
N LYS A 178 4.81 4.58 11.22
CA LYS A 178 4.94 3.29 10.52
C LYS A 178 4.59 3.34 9.04
N LEU A 179 4.33 4.52 8.49
CA LEU A 179 4.14 4.75 7.06
C LEU A 179 5.45 5.23 6.43
N ILE A 180 5.99 4.47 5.49
CA ILE A 180 7.24 4.79 4.78
C ILE A 180 6.99 4.77 3.27
N CYS A 181 7.18 5.91 2.62
CA CYS A 181 7.10 6.05 1.17
C CYS A 181 8.50 6.05 0.56
N LEU A 182 8.78 5.08 -0.31
CA LEU A 182 9.90 5.07 -1.21
C LEU A 182 9.47 5.70 -2.54
N TYR A 183 10.00 6.89 -2.81
CA TYR A 183 9.70 7.66 -4.01
C TYR A 183 10.81 7.45 -5.03
N ASP A 184 10.45 6.81 -6.14
CA ASP A 184 11.26 6.72 -7.36
C ASP A 184 11.32 8.10 -8.05
N ASP A 185 12.31 8.89 -7.65
CA ASP A 185 12.61 10.22 -8.17
C ASP A 185 13.52 10.05 -9.38
N ASN A 186 12.94 9.71 -10.54
CA ASN A 186 13.67 9.45 -11.78
C ASN A 186 13.62 10.62 -12.79
N GLN A 187 12.93 11.71 -12.44
CA GLN A 187 12.79 12.93 -13.24
C GLN A 187 12.07 12.75 -14.59
N ILE A 188 11.36 11.63 -14.82
CA ILE A 188 10.67 11.33 -16.08
C ILE A 188 9.19 10.98 -15.84
N THR A 189 8.33 11.63 -16.62
CA THR A 189 6.92 11.28 -16.79
C THR A 189 6.66 10.74 -18.20
N ILE A 190 5.39 10.43 -18.51
CA ILE A 190 5.00 9.96 -19.85
C ILE A 190 5.42 10.96 -20.94
N ASP A 191 5.19 12.26 -20.73
CA ASP A 191 5.41 13.30 -21.75
C ASP A 191 6.86 13.79 -21.82
N GLY A 192 7.76 13.25 -20.98
CA GLY A 192 9.17 13.65 -20.95
C GLY A 192 9.67 14.02 -19.56
N SER A 193 10.67 14.90 -19.53
CA SER A 193 11.25 15.40 -18.29
C SER A 193 10.19 16.05 -17.39
N THR A 194 10.28 15.77 -16.10
CA THR A 194 9.50 16.44 -15.05
C THR A 194 9.63 17.96 -15.11
N GLU A 195 10.73 18.51 -15.63
CA GLU A 195 10.93 19.97 -15.82
C GLU A 195 9.83 20.66 -16.64
N ILE A 196 9.09 19.89 -17.45
CA ILE A 196 7.99 20.41 -18.27
C ILE A 196 6.79 20.84 -17.41
N ALA A 197 6.52 20.14 -16.29
CA ALA A 197 5.27 20.30 -15.54
C ALA A 197 5.38 20.10 -14.02
N PHE A 198 6.56 19.75 -13.48
CA PHE A 198 6.75 19.38 -12.09
C PHE A 198 8.17 19.72 -11.61
N THR A 199 8.34 20.96 -11.16
CA THR A 199 9.64 21.55 -10.74
C THR A 199 9.65 22.00 -9.28
N GLU A 200 8.66 21.59 -8.50
CA GLU A 200 8.58 21.89 -7.07
C GLU A 200 9.59 21.07 -6.25
N ASP A 201 9.92 21.56 -5.05
CA ASP A 201 10.68 20.77 -4.09
C ASP A 201 9.74 19.87 -3.28
N VAL A 202 9.62 18.62 -3.73
CA VAL A 202 8.80 17.59 -3.08
C VAL A 202 9.25 17.35 -1.64
N GLY A 203 10.56 17.38 -1.37
CA GLY A 203 11.11 17.22 -0.04
C GLY A 203 10.63 18.31 0.91
N GLN A 204 10.78 19.57 0.51
CA GLN A 204 10.30 20.71 1.31
C GLN A 204 8.78 20.68 1.51
N ARG A 205 8.00 20.28 0.49
CA ARG A 205 6.54 20.12 0.63
C ARG A 205 6.20 19.06 1.68
N PHE A 206 6.89 17.92 1.69
CA PHE A 206 6.67 16.86 2.68
C PHE A 206 7.16 17.24 4.08
N GLU A 207 8.27 17.96 4.20
CA GLU A 207 8.71 18.56 5.48
C GLU A 207 7.65 19.52 6.04
N ALA A 208 7.03 20.34 5.19
CA ALA A 208 5.93 21.23 5.58
C ALA A 208 4.70 20.45 6.08
N TYR A 209 4.46 19.25 5.55
CA TYR A 209 3.46 18.31 6.07
C TYR A 209 3.90 17.58 7.35
N ARG A 210 5.11 17.82 7.87
CA ARG A 210 5.72 17.15 9.04
C ARG A 210 6.13 15.69 8.80
N TRP A 211 6.58 15.40 7.59
CA TRP A 211 7.23 14.12 7.30
C TRP A 211 8.72 14.17 7.63
N HIS A 212 9.30 13.01 7.91
CA HIS A 212 10.74 12.83 7.91
C HIS A 212 11.19 12.60 6.46
N VAL A 213 12.05 13.46 5.93
CA VAL A 213 12.50 13.38 4.54
C VAL A 213 13.96 12.93 4.49
N LEU A 214 14.20 11.87 3.72
CA LEU A 214 15.51 11.29 3.46
C LEU A 214 15.78 11.30 1.97
N ARG A 215 17.05 11.39 1.58
CA ARG A 215 17.49 11.34 0.19
C ARG A 215 18.52 10.23 0.00
N VAL A 216 18.38 9.50 -1.10
CA VAL A 216 19.34 8.50 -1.57
C VAL A 216 19.73 8.87 -3.00
N ASP A 217 20.99 9.25 -3.19
CA ASP A 217 21.48 9.80 -4.47
C ASP A 217 21.66 8.75 -5.57
N ASP A 218 21.76 7.47 -5.21
CA ASP A 218 21.84 6.35 -6.14
C ASP A 218 20.93 5.20 -5.69
N GLY A 219 19.83 5.01 -6.39
CA GLY A 219 18.87 3.94 -6.11
C GLY A 219 19.41 2.52 -6.35
N ASN A 220 20.54 2.35 -7.04
CA ASN A 220 21.23 1.06 -7.14
C ASN A 220 22.15 0.79 -5.94
N ASN A 221 22.43 1.78 -5.11
CA ASN A 221 23.18 1.59 -3.88
C ASN A 221 22.25 1.02 -2.78
N MET A 222 22.12 -0.31 -2.79
CA MET A 222 21.26 -1.05 -1.84
C MET A 222 21.63 -0.79 -0.38
N ILE A 223 22.90 -0.50 -0.07
CA ILE A 223 23.34 -0.15 1.28
C ILE A 223 22.78 1.22 1.70
N ALA A 224 22.79 2.20 0.80
CA ALA A 224 22.22 3.52 1.07
C ALA A 224 20.70 3.45 1.24
N VAL A 225 20.02 2.68 0.38
CA VAL A 225 18.57 2.40 0.52
C VAL A 225 18.27 1.72 1.86
N GLN A 226 19.05 0.70 2.23
CA GLN A 226 18.91 0.00 3.50
C GLN A 226 19.01 0.98 4.69
N LYS A 227 20.07 1.79 4.74
CA LYS A 227 20.28 2.78 5.81
C LYS A 227 19.16 3.83 5.89
N ALA A 228 18.58 4.20 4.75
CA ALA A 228 17.46 5.14 4.72
C ALA A 228 16.19 4.49 5.30
N ILE A 229 15.90 3.23 4.98
CA ILE A 229 14.76 2.50 5.56
C ILE A 229 14.95 2.31 7.08
N GLU A 230 16.17 2.00 7.53
CA GLU A 230 16.50 1.89 8.96
C GLU A 230 16.25 3.21 9.71
N GLN A 231 16.69 4.35 9.14
CA GLN A 231 16.42 5.67 9.70
C GLN A 231 14.93 6.02 9.68
N ALA A 232 14.22 5.65 8.62
CA ALA A 232 12.78 5.87 8.52
C ALA A 232 11.99 5.09 9.59
N ARG A 233 12.36 3.84 9.86
CA ARG A 233 11.74 3.02 10.93
C ARG A 233 12.01 3.55 12.35
N ALA A 234 13.03 4.38 12.53
CA ALA A 234 13.40 4.95 13.82
C ALA A 234 12.74 6.32 14.11
N ASP A 235 12.06 6.93 13.14
CA ASP A 235 11.38 8.22 13.31
C ASP A 235 9.89 8.03 13.67
N GLU A 236 9.36 8.92 14.51
CA GLU A 236 7.95 8.90 14.91
C GLU A 236 7.01 9.51 13.85
N ARG A 237 7.56 10.25 12.88
CA ARG A 237 6.84 10.85 11.76
C ARG A 237 6.77 9.86 10.59
N PRO A 238 5.73 9.96 9.73
CA PRO A 238 5.76 9.24 8.47
C PRO A 238 6.99 9.69 7.66
N SER A 239 7.61 8.77 6.92
CA SER A 239 8.87 9.02 6.23
C SER A 239 8.71 9.01 4.70
N LEU A 240 9.31 9.99 4.03
CA LEU A 240 9.51 10.01 2.58
C LEU A 240 10.99 9.79 2.30
N ILE A 241 11.31 8.71 1.61
CA ILE A 241 12.66 8.42 1.11
C ILE A 241 12.66 8.73 -0.38
N MET A 242 13.26 9.85 -0.75
CA MET A 242 13.47 10.25 -2.15
C MET A 242 14.67 9.49 -2.69
N VAL A 243 14.44 8.55 -3.60
CA VAL A 243 15.48 7.70 -4.18
C VAL A 243 15.69 8.09 -5.62
N ARG A 244 16.85 8.68 -5.90
CA ARG A 244 17.24 9.06 -7.26
C ARG A 244 17.52 7.79 -8.06
N THR A 245 16.72 7.52 -9.08
CA THR A 245 16.95 6.40 -10.01
C THR A 245 17.08 6.88 -11.45
N GLN A 246 17.36 5.95 -12.37
CA GLN A 246 17.30 6.20 -13.80
C GLN A 246 16.26 5.26 -14.40
N ILE A 247 15.19 5.82 -14.97
CA ILE A 247 14.17 5.04 -15.67
C ILE A 247 14.83 4.20 -16.77
N GLY A 248 14.44 2.94 -16.93
CA GLY A 248 15.03 2.07 -17.96
C GLY A 248 16.49 1.69 -17.72
N PHE A 249 17.00 1.79 -16.49
CA PHE A 249 18.40 1.51 -16.15
C PHE A 249 18.93 0.22 -16.79
N GLY A 250 20.00 0.33 -17.57
CA GLY A 250 20.63 -0.74 -18.31
C GLY A 250 20.31 -0.72 -19.81
N SER A 251 19.24 -0.07 -20.26
CA SER A 251 18.87 0.07 -21.68
C SER A 251 19.72 1.15 -22.36
N PRO A 252 20.68 0.82 -23.26
CA PRO A 252 21.56 1.83 -23.85
C PRO A 252 20.86 2.95 -24.62
N GLY A 253 19.76 2.64 -25.30
CA GLY A 253 19.01 3.57 -26.15
C GLY A 253 17.80 4.23 -25.51
N LYS A 254 17.32 3.74 -24.35
CA LYS A 254 16.09 4.26 -23.70
C LYS A 254 16.26 4.66 -22.23
N GLN A 255 17.40 4.37 -21.59
CA GLN A 255 17.61 4.77 -20.20
C GLN A 255 17.58 6.29 -20.05
N GLY A 256 16.84 6.77 -19.04
CA GLY A 256 16.71 8.20 -18.73
C GLY A 256 15.79 8.96 -19.67
N THR A 257 15.01 8.27 -20.51
CA THR A 257 14.14 8.89 -21.51
C THR A 257 12.69 8.44 -21.36
N PRO A 258 11.69 9.24 -21.80
CA PRO A 258 10.28 8.86 -21.73
C PRO A 258 9.95 7.60 -22.56
N GLU A 259 10.76 7.24 -23.56
CA GLU A 259 10.58 6.05 -24.38
C GLU A 259 10.66 4.74 -23.58
N ALA A 260 11.33 4.73 -22.42
CA ALA A 260 11.34 3.59 -21.50
C ALA A 260 10.07 3.46 -20.65
N HIS A 261 9.19 4.47 -20.62
CA HIS A 261 8.07 4.51 -19.68
C HIS A 261 7.00 3.46 -20.01
N GLY A 262 6.33 3.57 -21.16
CA GLY A 262 5.06 2.88 -21.42
C GLY A 262 5.05 1.93 -22.61
N SER A 263 6.22 1.58 -23.15
CA SER A 263 6.32 0.68 -24.29
C SER A 263 7.38 -0.41 -24.05
N PRO A 264 7.21 -1.61 -24.66
CA PRO A 264 8.28 -2.61 -24.69
C PRO A 264 9.60 -2.01 -25.18
N LEU A 265 10.71 -2.53 -24.67
CA LEU A 265 12.04 -2.10 -25.13
C LEU A 265 12.24 -2.48 -26.59
N GLY A 266 11.76 -3.67 -26.97
CA GLY A 266 12.04 -4.34 -28.23
C GLY A 266 13.17 -5.34 -28.09
N ALA A 267 13.18 -6.38 -28.93
CA ALA A 267 14.11 -7.50 -28.83
C ALA A 267 15.59 -7.10 -28.91
N ALA A 268 15.94 -6.16 -29.79
CA ALA A 268 17.32 -5.68 -29.93
C ALA A 268 17.78 -4.92 -28.67
N GLU A 269 16.95 -4.00 -28.19
CA GLU A 269 17.26 -3.19 -27.00
C GLU A 269 17.29 -4.05 -25.73
N THR A 270 16.40 -5.05 -25.62
CA THR A 270 16.39 -6.03 -24.52
C THR A 270 17.68 -6.82 -24.47
N ARG A 271 18.18 -7.30 -25.63
CA ARG A 271 19.46 -8.01 -25.74
C ARG A 271 20.61 -7.13 -25.27
N LEU A 272 20.68 -5.89 -25.76
CA LEU A 272 21.70 -4.92 -25.38
C LEU A 272 21.66 -4.59 -23.88
N ALA A 273 20.46 -4.45 -23.31
CA ALA A 273 20.30 -4.22 -21.88
C ALA A 273 20.79 -5.41 -21.03
N LYS A 274 20.47 -6.64 -21.45
CA LYS A 274 20.98 -7.87 -20.82
C LYS A 274 22.51 -7.92 -20.88
N GLU A 275 23.11 -7.68 -22.05
CA GLU A 275 24.57 -7.66 -22.21
C GLU A 275 25.24 -6.60 -21.33
N ARG A 276 24.68 -5.37 -21.30
CA ARG A 276 25.21 -4.26 -20.49
C ARG A 276 25.20 -4.56 -19.00
N LEU A 277 24.19 -5.28 -18.51
CA LEU A 277 24.10 -5.70 -17.11
C LEU A 277 24.70 -7.10 -16.86
N SER A 278 25.49 -7.62 -17.81
CA SER A 278 26.15 -8.93 -17.72
C SER A 278 25.17 -10.09 -17.44
N TRP A 279 23.97 -9.99 -17.99
CA TRP A 279 22.91 -10.98 -17.92
C TRP A 279 22.86 -11.84 -19.19
N PRO A 280 22.50 -13.14 -19.11
CA PRO A 280 22.40 -14.00 -20.29
C PRO A 280 21.40 -13.45 -21.33
N SER A 281 21.90 -12.95 -22.45
CA SER A 281 21.12 -12.16 -23.40
C SER A 281 20.15 -12.98 -24.27
N GLU A 282 20.42 -14.27 -24.45
CA GLU A 282 19.58 -15.19 -25.24
C GLU A 282 18.48 -15.87 -24.42
N LEU A 283 18.47 -15.73 -23.09
CA LEU A 283 17.48 -16.39 -22.24
C LEU A 283 16.34 -15.42 -21.88
N ALA A 284 15.10 -15.89 -22.03
CA ALA A 284 13.90 -15.22 -21.52
C ALA A 284 13.35 -15.97 -20.30
N PHE A 285 12.75 -15.23 -19.37
CA PHE A 285 12.17 -15.76 -18.12
C PHE A 285 13.17 -16.59 -17.30
N TYR A 286 14.45 -16.18 -17.33
CA TYR A 286 15.53 -16.89 -16.66
C TYR A 286 15.62 -16.52 -15.17
N VAL A 287 15.60 -17.54 -14.30
CA VAL A 287 15.83 -17.40 -12.87
C VAL A 287 17.01 -18.28 -12.47
N PRO A 288 18.18 -17.70 -12.11
CA PRO A 288 19.33 -18.48 -11.68
C PRO A 288 19.03 -19.36 -10.47
N ALA A 289 19.58 -20.57 -10.43
CA ALA A 289 19.37 -21.51 -9.34
C ALA A 289 19.75 -20.93 -7.97
N GLN A 290 20.85 -20.17 -7.90
CA GLN A 290 21.30 -19.50 -6.67
C GLN A 290 20.33 -18.42 -6.18
N VAL A 291 19.67 -17.69 -7.09
CA VAL A 291 18.65 -16.69 -6.72
C VAL A 291 17.40 -17.40 -6.19
N ARG A 292 16.97 -18.49 -6.83
CA ARG A 292 15.86 -19.32 -6.34
C ARG A 292 16.16 -19.88 -4.94
N ALA A 293 17.37 -20.40 -4.72
CA ALA A 293 17.78 -20.90 -3.41
C ALA A 293 17.79 -19.79 -2.36
N TYR A 294 18.33 -18.62 -2.69
CA TYR A 294 18.37 -17.46 -1.80
C TYR A 294 16.97 -17.02 -1.34
N PHE A 295 16.04 -16.81 -2.26
CA PHE A 295 14.67 -16.46 -1.90
C PHE A 295 13.93 -17.58 -1.16
N SER A 296 14.29 -18.85 -1.40
CA SER A 296 13.73 -19.97 -0.64
C SER A 296 14.18 -19.97 0.82
N GLU A 297 15.40 -19.51 1.13
CA GLU A 297 15.84 -19.33 2.52
C GLU A 297 15.13 -18.13 3.16
N LEU A 298 15.00 -17.00 2.45
CA LEU A 298 14.21 -15.85 2.93
C LEU A 298 12.78 -16.26 3.27
N LYS A 299 12.14 -17.08 2.42
CA LYS A 299 10.79 -17.61 2.66
C LYS A 299 10.70 -18.42 3.96
N LYS A 300 11.74 -19.18 4.33
CA LYS A 300 11.77 -19.94 5.60
C LYS A 300 11.86 -19.00 6.80
N GLU A 301 12.70 -17.97 6.72
CA GLU A 301 12.82 -16.96 7.79
C GLU A 301 11.49 -16.24 8.03
N LEU A 302 10.80 -15.88 6.94
CA LEU A 302 9.47 -15.27 6.96
C LEU A 302 8.40 -16.21 7.57
N ALA A 303 8.45 -17.50 7.26
CA ALA A 303 7.57 -18.51 7.87
C ALA A 303 7.80 -18.62 9.38
N GLU A 304 9.05 -18.52 9.86
CA GLU A 304 9.35 -18.52 11.30
C GLU A 304 8.84 -17.25 11.99
N GLN A 305 8.95 -16.08 11.34
CA GLN A 305 8.37 -14.83 11.89
C GLN A 305 6.86 -14.96 12.08
N LYS A 306 6.15 -15.52 11.10
CA LYS A 306 4.72 -15.80 11.23
C LYS A 306 4.43 -16.81 12.34
N ALA A 307 5.20 -17.91 12.42
CA ALA A 307 5.03 -18.92 13.47
C ALA A 307 5.27 -18.33 14.88
N SER A 308 6.21 -17.38 15.01
CA SER A 308 6.41 -16.64 16.25
C SER A 308 5.21 -15.77 16.60
N TRP A 309 4.59 -15.12 15.61
CA TRP A 309 3.37 -14.34 15.83
C TRP A 309 2.18 -15.24 16.21
N ASP A 310 2.05 -16.43 15.61
CA ASP A 310 0.99 -17.38 15.99
C ASP A 310 1.11 -17.78 17.47
N ARG A 311 2.33 -18.12 17.93
CA ARG A 311 2.59 -18.44 19.34
C ARG A 311 2.24 -17.27 20.26
N LEU A 312 2.62 -16.04 19.87
CA LEU A 312 2.24 -14.83 20.59
C LEU A 312 0.72 -14.67 20.68
N MET A 313 0.00 -14.97 19.58
CA MET A 313 -1.46 -14.88 19.53
C MET A 313 -2.13 -15.96 20.39
N GLU A 314 -1.59 -17.17 20.45
CA GLU A 314 -2.06 -18.25 21.32
C GLU A 314 -1.88 -17.91 22.82
N ASP A 315 -0.73 -17.32 23.18
CA ASP A 315 -0.50 -16.81 24.53
C ASP A 315 -1.45 -15.64 24.85
N TYR A 316 -1.63 -14.72 23.89
CA TYR A 316 -2.57 -13.60 24.02
C TYR A 316 -4.01 -14.08 24.24
N ALA A 317 -4.46 -15.09 23.49
CA ALA A 317 -5.79 -15.67 23.63
C ALA A 317 -6.03 -16.29 25.03
N ARG A 318 -5.00 -16.91 25.61
CA ARG A 318 -5.07 -17.47 26.97
C ARG A 318 -5.10 -16.40 28.04
N GLN A 319 -4.33 -15.32 27.89
CA GLN A 319 -4.23 -14.27 28.90
C GLN A 319 -5.34 -13.21 28.81
N TYR A 320 -5.83 -12.94 27.60
CA TYR A 320 -6.84 -11.92 27.31
C TYR A 320 -8.01 -12.48 26.48
N PRO A 321 -8.75 -13.49 26.99
CA PRO A 321 -9.76 -14.21 26.21
C PRO A 321 -10.87 -13.31 25.65
N ASP A 322 -11.34 -12.33 26.43
CA ASP A 322 -12.39 -11.41 25.97
C ASP A 322 -11.91 -10.51 24.81
N LEU A 323 -10.67 -10.03 24.88
CA LEU A 323 -10.08 -9.21 23.82
C LEU A 323 -9.76 -10.04 22.58
N PHE A 324 -9.36 -11.30 22.76
CA PHE A 324 -9.17 -12.24 21.64
C PHE A 324 -10.50 -12.53 20.93
N LEU A 325 -11.58 -12.80 21.67
CA LEU A 325 -12.92 -12.95 21.08
C LEU A 325 -13.38 -11.68 20.36
N GLN A 326 -13.06 -10.51 20.89
CA GLN A 326 -13.33 -9.24 20.22
C GLN A 326 -12.51 -9.10 18.92
N TRP A 327 -11.22 -9.44 18.94
CA TRP A 327 -10.35 -9.47 17.77
C TRP A 327 -10.94 -10.38 16.68
N GLU A 328 -11.31 -11.61 17.01
CA GLU A 328 -11.92 -12.55 16.07
C GLU A 328 -13.20 -11.97 15.45
N ARG A 329 -14.07 -11.35 16.26
CA ARG A 329 -15.28 -10.68 15.77
C ARG A 329 -14.96 -9.57 14.77
N TRP A 330 -13.98 -8.72 15.08
CA TRP A 330 -13.59 -7.58 14.24
C TRP A 330 -13.05 -8.02 12.88
N PHE A 331 -12.28 -9.11 12.83
CA PHE A 331 -11.72 -9.65 11.59
C PHE A 331 -12.64 -10.66 10.87
N SER A 332 -13.70 -11.14 11.51
CA SER A 332 -14.60 -12.14 10.90
C SER A 332 -15.38 -11.64 9.69
N GLY A 333 -15.53 -10.31 9.55
CA GLY A 333 -16.41 -9.71 8.54
C GLY A 333 -17.89 -10.08 8.70
N ARG A 334 -18.30 -10.73 9.80
CA ARG A 334 -19.68 -11.11 10.05
C ARG A 334 -20.48 -9.93 10.59
N LEU A 335 -21.76 -9.89 10.23
CA LEU A 335 -22.70 -8.93 10.79
C LEU A 335 -22.98 -9.31 12.25
N ASP A 336 -23.02 -8.33 13.14
CA ASP A 336 -23.55 -8.54 14.49
C ASP A 336 -25.08 -8.56 14.40
N GLU A 337 -25.65 -9.77 14.37
CA GLU A 337 -27.09 -10.00 14.28
C GLU A 337 -27.86 -9.32 15.43
N ALA A 338 -27.27 -9.26 16.63
CA ALA A 338 -27.89 -8.59 17.75
C ALA A 338 -27.89 -7.06 17.57
N ALA A 339 -26.84 -6.51 16.96
CA ALA A 339 -26.82 -5.10 16.57
C ALA A 339 -27.86 -4.80 15.48
N ALA A 340 -27.99 -5.67 14.48
CA ALA A 340 -28.95 -5.51 13.37
C ALA A 340 -30.41 -5.62 13.82
N ALA A 341 -30.68 -6.43 14.85
CA ALA A 341 -32.01 -6.63 15.43
C ALA A 341 -32.40 -5.59 16.50
N ASP A 342 -31.52 -4.62 16.82
CA ASP A 342 -31.82 -3.62 17.85
C ASP A 342 -32.98 -2.70 17.42
N PRO A 343 -34.16 -2.74 18.09
CA PRO A 343 -35.32 -1.96 17.69
C PRO A 343 -35.05 -0.45 17.73
N ALA A 344 -34.08 0.00 18.53
CA ALA A 344 -33.68 1.41 18.61
C ALA A 344 -33.13 1.95 17.28
N LEU A 345 -32.71 1.08 16.35
CA LEU A 345 -32.34 1.49 14.99
C LEU A 345 -33.51 2.16 14.23
N TRP A 346 -34.75 1.81 14.59
CA TRP A 346 -35.95 2.20 13.87
C TRP A 346 -36.90 3.10 14.70
N GLU A 347 -36.47 3.53 15.89
CA GLU A 347 -37.26 4.40 16.77
C GLU A 347 -37.15 5.88 16.37
N PHE A 348 -38.20 6.41 15.73
CA PHE A 348 -38.30 7.82 15.34
C PHE A 348 -39.59 8.45 15.90
N ALA A 349 -39.46 9.31 16.91
CA ALA A 349 -40.61 9.93 17.59
C ALA A 349 -41.38 10.95 16.71
N HIS A 350 -40.69 11.64 15.81
CA HIS A 350 -41.25 12.69 14.96
C HIS A 350 -40.62 12.67 13.56
N PRO A 351 -41.27 13.24 12.53
CA PRO A 351 -40.67 13.46 11.23
C PRO A 351 -39.28 14.11 11.34
N ALA A 352 -38.31 13.56 10.61
CA ALA A 352 -36.93 14.01 10.64
C ALA A 352 -36.32 13.97 9.23
N ALA A 353 -35.41 14.90 8.94
CA ALA A 353 -34.58 14.80 7.75
C ALA A 353 -33.78 13.49 7.79
N THR A 354 -33.59 12.83 6.65
CA THR A 354 -32.89 11.53 6.57
C THR A 354 -31.47 11.56 7.13
N ARG A 355 -30.74 12.68 6.99
CA ARG A 355 -29.45 12.88 7.67
C ARG A 355 -29.54 12.84 9.20
N ALA A 356 -30.61 13.37 9.78
CA ALA A 356 -30.82 13.35 11.22
C ALA A 356 -31.25 11.95 11.69
N ALA A 357 -32.04 11.24 10.88
CA ALA A 357 -32.35 9.83 11.11
C ALA A 357 -31.07 8.96 11.05
N SER A 358 -30.25 9.12 10.02
CA SER A 358 -28.93 8.47 9.90
C SER A 358 -28.05 8.77 11.11
N GLY A 359 -27.94 10.02 11.54
CA GLY A 359 -27.16 10.37 12.73
C GLY A 359 -27.65 9.70 14.02
N ARG A 360 -28.96 9.46 14.18
CA ARG A 360 -29.51 8.68 15.30
C ARG A 360 -29.15 7.20 15.21
N ILE A 361 -29.32 6.60 14.03
CA ILE A 361 -28.91 5.22 13.74
C ILE A 361 -27.42 5.03 14.07
N MET A 362 -26.57 5.96 13.63
CA MET A 362 -25.14 5.95 13.91
C MET A 362 -24.82 5.91 15.41
N GLN A 363 -25.61 6.57 16.27
CA GLN A 363 -25.39 6.49 17.72
C GLN A 363 -25.79 5.13 18.31
N VAL A 364 -26.82 4.47 17.75
CA VAL A 364 -27.19 3.11 18.14
C VAL A 364 -26.09 2.14 17.71
N LEU A 365 -25.69 2.19 16.44
CA LEU A 365 -24.62 1.37 15.88
C LEU A 365 -23.30 1.59 16.61
N ALA A 366 -22.92 2.84 16.91
CA ALA A 366 -21.69 3.13 17.63
C ALA A 366 -21.63 2.47 18.99
N ARG A 367 -22.75 2.20 19.68
CA ARG A 367 -22.74 1.47 20.96
C ARG A 367 -22.54 -0.04 20.77
N ARG A 368 -23.08 -0.61 19.69
CA ARG A 368 -23.06 -2.05 19.40
C ARG A 368 -21.80 -2.49 18.64
N LEU A 369 -21.28 -1.63 17.77
CA LEU A 369 -20.16 -1.90 16.86
C LEU A 369 -18.94 -1.06 17.28
N PRO A 370 -18.10 -1.54 18.21
CA PRO A 370 -16.93 -0.79 18.65
C PRO A 370 -15.86 -0.63 17.55
N ASN A 371 -15.94 -1.42 16.47
CA ASN A 371 -15.11 -1.28 15.27
C ASN A 371 -15.76 -0.43 14.16
N LEU A 372 -16.86 0.27 14.43
CA LEU A 372 -17.35 1.33 13.57
C LEU A 372 -16.42 2.55 13.73
N ILE A 373 -15.74 2.91 12.65
CA ILE A 373 -14.77 4.00 12.58
C ILE A 373 -15.05 4.86 11.35
N GLY A 374 -14.78 6.16 11.42
CA GLY A 374 -15.00 7.00 10.25
C GLY A 374 -15.17 8.46 10.64
N GLY A 375 -15.70 9.25 9.73
CA GLY A 375 -15.93 10.65 10.02
C GLY A 375 -16.47 11.42 8.82
N SER A 376 -16.00 12.65 8.70
CA SER A 376 -16.47 13.57 7.66
C SER A 376 -15.33 14.39 7.11
N ALA A 377 -15.49 14.83 5.87
CA ALA A 377 -14.66 15.88 5.29
C ALA A 377 -15.06 17.26 5.85
N ASP A 378 -14.76 17.52 7.13
CA ASP A 378 -15.09 18.76 7.87
C ASP A 378 -16.59 19.11 7.96
N LEU A 379 -17.45 18.08 7.95
CA LEU A 379 -18.91 18.26 7.87
C LEU A 379 -19.70 17.51 8.94
N ASN A 380 -19.07 17.04 10.01
CA ASN A 380 -19.68 16.22 11.07
C ASN A 380 -20.98 16.84 11.62
N ALA A 381 -20.99 18.15 11.87
CA ALA A 381 -22.17 18.86 12.37
C ALA A 381 -23.32 18.91 11.34
N SER A 382 -23.01 18.85 10.05
CA SER A 382 -23.94 18.97 8.92
C SER A 382 -24.47 17.62 8.46
N THR A 383 -23.60 16.60 8.35
CA THR A 383 -23.92 15.23 7.95
C THR A 383 -24.42 14.37 9.11
N LYS A 384 -24.22 14.82 10.36
CA LYS A 384 -24.65 14.17 11.61
C LYS A 384 -23.97 12.83 11.87
N THR A 385 -22.70 12.69 11.47
CA THR A 385 -21.95 11.42 11.53
C THR A 385 -21.00 11.28 12.71
N TYR A 386 -20.86 12.30 13.56
CA TYR A 386 -19.98 12.22 14.74
C TYR A 386 -20.47 11.14 15.71
N LEU A 387 -19.57 10.22 16.10
CA LEU A 387 -19.83 9.14 17.05
C LEU A 387 -19.59 9.63 18.49
N LYS A 388 -20.68 9.92 19.21
CA LYS A 388 -20.58 10.44 20.59
C LYS A 388 -19.95 9.41 21.52
N GLY A 389 -19.02 9.87 22.36
CA GLY A 389 -18.34 9.02 23.34
C GLY A 389 -17.31 8.05 22.77
N ARG A 390 -17.02 8.11 21.46
CA ARG A 390 -16.00 7.25 20.82
C ARG A 390 -14.66 7.96 20.57
N GLY A 391 -14.54 9.24 20.93
CA GLY A 391 -13.30 10.01 20.86
C GLY A 391 -12.78 10.26 19.43
N ASP A 392 -11.81 11.15 19.31
CA ASP A 392 -11.23 11.55 18.02
C ASP A 392 -9.91 10.84 17.82
N PHE A 393 -9.72 10.16 16.69
CA PHE A 393 -8.43 9.57 16.36
C PHE A 393 -7.41 10.68 16.13
N GLN A 394 -6.40 10.74 16.99
CA GLN A 394 -5.36 11.77 16.98
C GLN A 394 -3.99 11.15 17.27
N ALA A 395 -2.92 11.91 17.04
CA ALA A 395 -1.55 11.43 17.26
C ALA A 395 -1.29 10.98 18.70
N ASP A 396 -1.90 11.67 19.66
CA ASP A 396 -1.85 11.46 21.11
C ASP A 396 -3.01 10.62 21.67
N TYR A 397 -4.04 10.34 20.85
CA TYR A 397 -5.16 9.49 21.22
C TYR A 397 -5.53 8.52 20.09
N ARG A 398 -4.85 7.38 20.06
CA ARG A 398 -4.97 6.37 18.99
C ARG A 398 -6.22 5.50 19.08
N SER A 399 -6.92 5.48 20.21
CA SER A 399 -8.14 4.66 20.42
C SER A 399 -9.43 5.34 19.95
N GLY A 400 -9.37 6.55 19.38
CA GLY A 400 -10.54 7.26 18.88
C GLY A 400 -11.13 6.61 17.61
N ASN A 401 -12.46 6.70 17.45
CA ASN A 401 -13.13 6.19 16.24
C ASN A 401 -13.61 7.32 15.30
N ASN A 402 -13.55 8.59 15.71
CA ASN A 402 -13.86 9.71 14.84
C ASN A 402 -12.61 10.20 14.13
N ILE A 403 -12.58 10.12 12.79
CA ILE A 403 -11.49 10.64 11.96
C ILE A 403 -11.89 12.02 11.46
N ASN A 404 -11.10 13.03 11.81
CA ASN A 404 -11.25 14.39 11.31
C ASN A 404 -10.43 14.54 10.02
N PHE A 405 -11.04 14.22 8.87
CA PHE A 405 -10.34 14.24 7.57
C PHE A 405 -9.94 15.64 7.10
N GLY A 406 -10.61 16.69 7.59
CA GLY A 406 -10.54 18.04 7.02
C GLY A 406 -11.25 18.11 5.67
N VAL A 407 -11.11 19.21 4.93
CA VAL A 407 -11.71 19.39 3.60
C VAL A 407 -10.90 18.62 2.55
N ARG A 408 -11.07 17.29 2.55
CA ARG A 408 -10.24 16.32 1.80
C ARG A 408 -11.08 15.13 1.34
N GLU A 409 -12.12 15.37 0.56
CA GLU A 409 -13.05 14.30 0.11
C GLU A 409 -12.34 13.17 -0.62
N HIS A 410 -11.41 13.49 -1.53
CA HIS A 410 -10.75 12.50 -2.34
C HIS A 410 -9.86 11.59 -1.48
N ALA A 411 -9.03 12.18 -0.61
CA ALA A 411 -8.24 11.40 0.33
C ALA A 411 -9.12 10.66 1.34
N MET A 412 -10.23 11.23 1.82
CA MET A 412 -11.16 10.52 2.70
C MET A 412 -11.63 9.20 2.06
N GLY A 413 -12.11 9.24 0.82
CA GLY A 413 -12.55 8.03 0.11
C GLY A 413 -11.44 6.98 -0.07
N ALA A 414 -10.23 7.41 -0.41
CA ALA A 414 -9.10 6.50 -0.60
C ALA A 414 -8.53 5.96 0.73
N VAL A 415 -8.46 6.78 1.78
CA VAL A 415 -8.04 6.38 3.14
C VAL A 415 -9.02 5.38 3.73
N LEU A 416 -10.32 5.58 3.57
CA LEU A 416 -11.33 4.60 4.01
C LEU A 416 -11.18 3.26 3.28
N SER A 417 -10.87 3.27 1.99
CA SER A 417 -10.55 2.04 1.25
C SER A 417 -9.33 1.33 1.86
N GLY A 418 -8.29 2.08 2.23
CA GLY A 418 -7.13 1.55 2.95
C GLY A 418 -7.47 0.91 4.30
N ILE A 419 -8.35 1.54 5.08
CA ILE A 419 -8.84 1.01 6.36
C ILE A 419 -9.61 -0.30 6.13
N ALA A 420 -10.48 -0.36 5.10
CA ALA A 420 -11.22 -1.57 4.75
C ALA A 420 -10.29 -2.71 4.31
N LEU A 421 -9.30 -2.42 3.47
CA LEU A 421 -8.30 -3.38 2.98
C LEU A 421 -7.43 -3.94 4.10
N HIS A 422 -7.10 -3.12 5.09
CA HIS A 422 -6.36 -3.58 6.26
C HIS A 422 -7.11 -4.68 7.04
N GLY A 423 -8.44 -4.55 7.15
CA GLY A 423 -9.31 -5.42 7.92
C GLY A 423 -9.47 -4.99 9.39
N GLY A 424 -10.47 -5.57 10.07
CA GLY A 424 -10.80 -5.29 11.47
C GLY A 424 -11.88 -4.23 11.69
N PHE A 425 -12.17 -3.39 10.69
CA PHE A 425 -13.06 -2.24 10.83
C PHE A 425 -14.27 -2.25 9.88
N ARG A 426 -15.34 -1.60 10.32
CA ARG A 426 -16.40 -1.09 9.43
C ARG A 426 -16.22 0.42 9.33
N CYS A 427 -15.87 0.88 8.14
CA CYS A 427 -15.50 2.27 7.93
C CYS A 427 -16.57 3.05 7.17
N PHE A 428 -16.74 4.33 7.53
CA PHE A 428 -17.67 5.23 6.86
C PHE A 428 -17.08 6.61 6.59
N GLY A 429 -17.54 7.26 5.52
CA GLY A 429 -17.21 8.62 5.15
C GLY A 429 -18.45 9.48 4.97
N SER A 430 -18.32 10.79 5.14
CA SER A 430 -19.42 11.70 4.84
C SER A 430 -18.97 13.05 4.33
N THR A 431 -19.68 13.54 3.33
CA THR A 431 -19.61 14.90 2.79
C THR A 431 -20.99 15.27 2.23
N PHE A 432 -21.14 16.46 1.67
CA PHE A 432 -22.34 16.79 0.89
C PHE A 432 -22.36 16.00 -0.42
N LEU A 433 -23.55 15.56 -0.84
CA LEU A 433 -23.70 14.77 -2.07
C LEU A 433 -23.16 15.50 -3.31
N VAL A 434 -23.23 16.83 -3.37
CA VAL A 434 -22.68 17.61 -4.48
C VAL A 434 -21.14 17.56 -4.54
N PHE A 435 -20.45 17.26 -3.43
CA PHE A 435 -19.00 17.09 -3.39
C PHE A 435 -18.57 15.62 -3.57
N PHE A 436 -19.52 14.70 -3.76
CA PHE A 436 -19.21 13.32 -4.17
C PHE A 436 -18.26 13.25 -5.36
N ASP A 437 -18.40 14.19 -6.29
CA ASP A 437 -17.57 14.26 -7.50
C ASP A 437 -16.06 14.35 -7.19
N TYR A 438 -15.68 14.95 -6.05
CA TYR A 438 -14.28 15.02 -5.62
C TYR A 438 -13.70 13.63 -5.25
N MET A 439 -14.53 12.72 -4.74
CA MET A 439 -14.07 11.38 -4.31
C MET A 439 -14.51 10.25 -5.24
N LYS A 440 -15.13 10.60 -6.38
CA LYS A 440 -15.64 9.63 -7.36
C LYS A 440 -14.59 8.60 -7.82
N PRO A 441 -13.32 8.96 -8.09
CA PRO A 441 -12.30 7.97 -8.44
C PRO A 441 -12.01 6.97 -7.32
N ALA A 442 -12.05 7.39 -6.05
CA ALA A 442 -11.87 6.51 -4.89
C ALA A 442 -13.06 5.56 -4.70
N VAL A 443 -14.29 6.07 -4.87
CA VAL A 443 -15.50 5.24 -4.82
C VAL A 443 -15.49 4.20 -5.94
N ARG A 444 -15.03 4.56 -7.14
CA ARG A 444 -14.85 3.62 -8.25
C ARG A 444 -13.88 2.49 -7.88
N LEU A 445 -12.76 2.80 -7.24
CA LEU A 445 -11.79 1.78 -6.81
C LEU A 445 -12.34 0.91 -5.67
N ALA A 446 -13.03 1.49 -4.70
CA ALA A 446 -13.70 0.71 -3.64
C ALA A 446 -14.69 -0.31 -4.23
N ALA A 447 -15.49 0.10 -5.22
CA ALA A 447 -16.40 -0.78 -5.93
C ALA A 447 -15.66 -1.88 -6.71
N LEU A 448 -14.60 -1.53 -7.44
CA LEU A 448 -13.79 -2.49 -8.20
C LEU A 448 -13.14 -3.55 -7.30
N MET A 449 -12.72 -3.16 -6.10
CA MET A 449 -12.12 -4.05 -5.10
C MET A 449 -13.15 -4.80 -4.25
N GLY A 450 -14.45 -4.52 -4.41
CA GLY A 450 -15.52 -5.12 -3.59
C GLY A 450 -15.47 -4.71 -2.12
N LEU A 451 -14.98 -3.51 -1.80
CA LEU A 451 -14.82 -3.06 -0.42
C LEU A 451 -16.14 -2.58 0.20
N PRO A 452 -16.43 -2.96 1.46
CA PRO A 452 -17.66 -2.57 2.15
C PRO A 452 -17.51 -1.20 2.85
N VAL A 453 -17.03 -0.18 2.14
CA VAL A 453 -16.94 1.21 2.63
C VAL A 453 -18.32 1.85 2.56
N ILE A 454 -18.69 2.62 3.60
CA ILE A 454 -20.02 3.26 3.74
C ILE A 454 -19.96 4.77 3.48
#